data_AF-Q58HG0-F1
#
_entry.id   AF-Q58HG0-F1
#
_cell.length_a   1.000
_cell.length_b   1.000
_cell.length_c   1.000
_cell.angle_alpha   90.00
_cell.angle_beta   90.00
_cell.angle_gamma   90.00
#
_symmetry.space_group_name_H-M   'P 1'
#
loop_
_entity.id
_entity.type
_entity.pdbx_description
1 polymer ?
#
loop_
_entity_poly.entity_id
_entity_poly.type
_entity_poly.pdbx_seq_one_letter_code
_entity_poly.pdbx_strand_id
1 'polypeptide(L)'
;MCAQTGTGKTAAFTLPMIDILSQGRARARMPRSLILEPTRELAAQVEESFAKYGKHSKLSCALLIGGTDFKGQVAKLDKGVDVLIATPGRLLDHMERGNVMLTGVEILVVDEADRMLDMDR
;
A
#
# COMPACT_ATOMS: atom_id res chain seq x y z
N MET A 1 7.95 -16.63 2.43
CA MET A 1 9.40 -16.36 2.53
C MET A 1 9.64 -15.58 3.81
N CYS A 2 10.54 -16.02 4.70
CA CYS A 2 10.99 -15.25 5.86
C CYS A 2 12.36 -14.65 5.53
N ALA A 3 12.40 -13.36 5.26
CA ALA A 3 13.59 -12.59 4.89
C ALA A 3 13.38 -11.15 5.37
N GLN A 4 14.44 -10.47 5.76
CA GLN A 4 14.36 -9.10 6.25
C GLN A 4 13.97 -8.14 5.10
N THR A 5 13.09 -7.18 5.40
CA THR A 5 12.63 -6.16 4.45
C THR A 5 13.84 -5.49 3.78
N GLY A 6 13.82 -5.37 2.45
CA GLY A 6 14.91 -4.76 1.67
C GLY A 6 15.87 -5.73 0.95
N THR A 7 15.75 -7.05 1.06
CA THR A 7 16.70 -8.01 0.43
C THR A 7 16.14 -8.84 -0.74
N GLY A 8 14.85 -8.71 -1.08
CA GLY A 8 14.28 -9.42 -2.24
C GLY A 8 12.77 -9.69 -2.18
N LYS A 9 12.17 -9.71 -0.98
CA LYS A 9 10.72 -9.87 -0.81
C LYS A 9 9.91 -8.79 -1.54
N THR A 10 10.31 -7.53 -1.38
CA THR A 10 9.59 -6.41 -1.96
C THR A 10 9.56 -6.50 -3.48
N ALA A 11 10.67 -6.88 -4.12
CA ALA A 11 10.70 -7.15 -5.55
C ALA A 11 9.80 -8.35 -5.93
N ALA A 12 9.78 -9.40 -5.10
CA ALA A 12 9.03 -10.62 -5.35
C ALA A 12 7.51 -10.40 -5.40
N PHE A 13 6.95 -9.43 -4.67
CA PHE A 13 5.54 -9.06 -4.81
C PHE A 13 5.30 -7.84 -5.70
N THR A 14 6.24 -6.90 -5.79
CA THR A 14 6.06 -5.65 -6.56
C THR A 14 6.05 -5.89 -8.07
N LEU A 15 6.97 -6.70 -8.59
CA LEU A 15 7.04 -6.96 -10.04
C LEU A 15 5.80 -7.67 -10.59
N PRO A 16 5.32 -8.79 -10.01
CA PRO A 16 4.08 -9.41 -10.48
C PRO A 16 2.87 -8.50 -10.27
N MET A 17 2.83 -7.70 -9.20
CA MET A 17 1.76 -6.72 -8.99
C MET A 17 1.72 -5.68 -10.12
N ILE A 18 2.87 -5.15 -10.55
CA ILE A 18 2.92 -4.19 -11.66
C ILE A 18 2.38 -4.80 -12.95
N ASP A 19 2.73 -6.06 -13.23
CA ASP A 19 2.25 -6.77 -14.43
C ASP A 19 0.74 -6.98 -14.41
N ILE A 20 0.19 -7.48 -13.30
CA ILE A 20 -1.25 -7.70 -13.12
C ILE A 20 -2.03 -6.37 -13.26
N LEU A 21 -1.52 -5.31 -12.62
CA LEU A 21 -2.20 -4.01 -12.63
C LEU A 21 -1.98 -3.22 -13.92
N SER A 22 -1.06 -3.64 -14.81
CA SER A 22 -0.75 -2.95 -16.07
C SER A 22 -1.97 -2.78 -16.97
N GLN A 23 -2.95 -3.66 -16.84
CA GLN A 23 -4.27 -3.57 -17.45
C GLN A 23 -5.25 -2.96 -16.44
N GLY A 24 -5.99 -1.93 -16.86
CA GLY A 24 -7.02 -1.29 -16.03
C GLY A 24 -6.63 0.10 -15.54
N ARG A 25 -7.48 0.67 -14.68
CA ARG A 25 -7.32 2.02 -14.14
C ARG A 25 -7.88 2.10 -12.73
N ALA A 26 -7.14 2.74 -11.84
CA ALA A 26 -7.67 3.12 -10.54
C ALA A 26 -8.94 3.95 -10.64
N ARG A 27 -9.79 3.80 -9.64
CA ARG A 27 -10.98 4.63 -9.41
C ARG A 27 -10.78 5.41 -8.12
N ALA A 28 -11.39 6.59 -8.04
CA ALA A 28 -11.33 7.43 -6.85
C ALA A 28 -11.70 6.61 -5.60
N ARG A 29 -10.86 6.69 -4.57
CA ARG A 29 -11.02 6.01 -3.27
C ARG A 29 -11.11 4.48 -3.32
N MET A 30 -10.90 3.84 -4.47
CA MET A 30 -10.98 2.38 -4.63
C MET A 30 -9.64 1.86 -5.18
N PRO A 31 -8.66 1.61 -4.29
CA PRO A 31 -7.38 1.08 -4.70
C PRO A 31 -7.51 -0.33 -5.27
N ARG A 32 -6.61 -0.67 -6.20
CA ARG A 32 -6.59 -1.99 -6.86
C ARG A 32 -5.69 -2.98 -6.14
N SER A 33 -4.72 -2.52 -5.38
CA SER A 33 -3.96 -3.34 -4.44
C SER A 33 -3.78 -2.67 -3.09
N LEU A 34 -3.56 -3.50 -2.07
CA LEU A 34 -3.23 -3.09 -0.72
C LEU A 34 -2.00 -3.85 -0.23
N ILE A 35 -0.99 -3.12 0.23
CA ILE A 35 0.17 -3.65 0.95
C ILE A 35 0.11 -3.13 2.39
N LEU A 36 -0.01 -4.05 3.35
CA LEU A 36 -0.02 -3.75 4.77
C LEU A 36 1.34 -4.04 5.40
N GLU A 37 1.88 -3.04 6.07
CA GLU A 37 3.15 -3.09 6.80
C GLU A 37 2.91 -2.69 8.28
N PRO A 38 3.60 -3.34 9.24
CA PRO A 38 3.33 -3.10 10.66
C PRO A 38 3.80 -1.71 11.14
N THR A 39 4.81 -1.13 10.49
CA THR A 39 5.41 0.14 10.90
C THR A 39 5.48 1.15 9.77
N ARG A 40 5.62 2.44 10.14
CA ARG A 40 5.70 3.56 9.20
C ARG A 40 6.97 3.47 8.36
N GLU A 41 8.06 3.04 8.98
CA GLU A 41 9.37 2.92 8.39
C GLU A 41 9.39 1.83 7.33
N LEU A 42 8.78 0.68 7.61
CA LEU A 42 8.66 -0.42 6.64
C LEU A 42 7.76 -0.04 5.48
N ALA A 43 6.61 0.59 5.75
CA ALA A 43 5.72 1.11 4.70
C ALA A 43 6.44 2.10 3.76
N ALA A 44 7.25 3.01 4.31
CA ALA A 44 8.04 3.95 3.51
C ALA A 44 9.13 3.26 2.67
N GLN A 45 9.79 2.23 3.21
CA GLN A 45 10.76 1.43 2.45
C GLN A 45 10.12 0.67 1.27
N VAL A 46 8.89 0.19 1.46
CA VAL A 46 8.12 -0.43 0.38
C VAL A 46 7.71 0.60 -0.67
N GLU A 47 7.30 1.81 -0.28
CA GLU A 47 7.01 2.90 -1.24
C GLU A 47 8.25 3.27 -2.07
N GLU A 48 9.42 3.40 -1.44
CA GLU A 48 10.69 3.66 -2.14
C GLU A 48 11.04 2.54 -3.13
N SER A 49 10.88 1.29 -2.70
CA SER A 49 11.10 0.12 -3.55
C SER A 49 10.13 0.10 -4.72
N PHE A 50 8.84 0.40 -4.50
CA PHE A 50 7.85 0.49 -5.55
C PHE A 50 8.21 1.58 -6.55
N ALA A 51 8.63 2.77 -6.11
CA ALA A 51 9.07 3.85 -6.99
C ALA A 51 10.30 3.43 -7.83
N LYS A 52 11.23 2.66 -7.25
CA LYS A 52 12.40 2.13 -7.94
C LYS A 52 12.04 1.10 -9.01
N TYR A 53 11.26 0.08 -8.66
CA TYR A 53 10.89 -1.01 -9.58
C TYR A 53 9.83 -0.59 -10.60
N GLY A 54 8.91 0.28 -10.19
CA GLY A 54 7.83 0.84 -10.99
C GLY A 54 8.19 2.08 -11.80
N LYS A 55 9.48 2.45 -11.90
CA LYS A 55 9.95 3.66 -12.60
C LYS A 55 9.38 3.84 -14.02
N HIS A 56 9.11 2.74 -14.72
CA HIS A 56 8.57 2.74 -16.08
C HIS A 56 7.07 2.40 -16.16
N SER A 57 6.42 2.24 -15.01
CA SER A 57 4.99 1.98 -14.89
C SER A 57 4.20 3.28 -14.81
N LYS A 58 2.94 3.24 -15.27
CA LYS A 58 1.96 4.33 -15.12
C LYS A 58 1.12 4.21 -13.85
N LEU A 59 1.38 3.18 -13.03
CA LEU A 59 0.62 2.90 -11.82
C LEU A 59 0.84 3.99 -10.78
N SER A 60 -0.26 4.45 -10.21
CA SER A 60 -0.27 5.41 -9.11
C SER A 60 -0.08 4.71 -7.77
N CYS A 61 0.67 5.34 -6.86
CA CYS A 61 0.94 4.83 -5.52
C CYS A 61 0.59 5.88 -4.45
N ALA A 62 0.03 5.43 -3.34
CA ALA A 62 -0.16 6.27 -2.15
C ALA A 62 0.28 5.54 -0.88
N LEU A 63 0.92 6.28 0.01
CA LEU A 63 1.32 5.84 1.34
C LEU A 63 0.39 6.43 2.41
N LEU A 64 -0.24 5.56 3.19
CA LEU A 64 -1.08 5.92 4.34
C LEU A 64 -0.39 5.54 5.64
N ILE A 65 0.30 6.51 6.24
CA ILE A 65 0.97 6.34 7.54
C ILE A 65 0.64 7.50 8.49
N GLY A 66 0.72 7.25 9.79
CA GLY A 66 0.59 8.30 10.81
C GLY A 66 1.69 9.36 10.75
N GLY A 67 1.46 10.50 11.40
CA GLY A 67 2.45 11.57 11.53
C GLY A 67 2.77 12.32 10.21
N THR A 68 1.92 12.20 9.19
CA THR A 68 2.03 12.94 7.92
C THR A 68 0.70 13.65 7.60
N ASP A 69 0.70 14.53 6.59
CA ASP A 69 -0.50 15.32 6.24
C ASP A 69 -1.67 14.43 5.79
N PHE A 70 -2.71 14.38 6.63
CA PHE A 70 -3.90 13.61 6.37
C PHE A 70 -4.66 14.11 5.14
N LYS A 71 -4.72 15.43 4.92
CA LYS A 71 -5.44 15.99 3.77
C LYS A 71 -4.74 15.65 2.46
N GLY A 72 -3.41 15.68 2.44
CA GLY A 72 -2.60 15.21 1.32
C GLY A 72 -2.85 13.72 1.00
N GLN A 73 -3.02 12.88 2.01
CA GLN A 73 -3.40 11.47 1.82
C GLN A 73 -4.80 11.34 1.17
N VAL A 74 -5.79 12.07 1.67
CA VAL A 74 -7.16 12.09 1.07
C VAL A 74 -7.10 12.56 -0.38
N ALA A 75 -6.36 13.64 -0.67
CA ALA A 75 -6.22 14.17 -2.02
C ALA A 75 -5.56 13.18 -3.00
N LYS A 76 -4.65 12.32 -2.52
CA LYS A 76 -4.10 11.22 -3.33
C LYS A 76 -5.19 10.17 -3.62
N LEU A 77 -5.93 9.74 -2.60
CA LEU A 77 -7.02 8.76 -2.75
C LEU A 77 -8.12 9.24 -3.69
N ASP A 78 -8.49 10.52 -3.63
CA ASP A 78 -9.50 11.14 -4.49
C ASP A 78 -9.14 11.11 -5.99
N LYS A 79 -7.85 11.13 -6.32
CA LYS A 79 -7.38 11.00 -7.72
C LYS A 79 -7.49 9.58 -8.27
N GLY A 80 -7.68 8.60 -7.39
CA GLY A 80 -7.52 7.18 -7.72
C GLY A 80 -6.08 6.74 -7.53
N VAL A 81 -5.92 5.58 -6.89
CA VAL A 81 -4.63 4.96 -6.56
C VAL A 81 -4.67 3.52 -7.06
N ASP A 82 -3.62 3.05 -7.75
CA ASP A 82 -3.54 1.64 -8.14
C ASP A 82 -2.97 0.82 -6.98
N VAL A 83 -1.89 1.31 -6.37
CA VAL A 83 -1.16 0.66 -5.28
C VAL A 83 -1.26 1.46 -3.99
N LEU A 84 -1.97 0.90 -3.01
CA LEU A 84 -2.07 1.49 -1.68
C LEU A 84 -1.12 0.77 -0.72
N ILE A 85 -0.20 1.51 -0.11
CA ILE A 85 0.67 1.00 0.97
C ILE A 85 0.24 1.67 2.27
N ALA A 86 0.03 0.91 3.33
CA ALA A 86 -0.52 1.46 4.57
C ALA A 86 -0.04 0.76 5.84
N THR A 87 -0.05 1.49 6.96
CA THR A 87 -0.08 0.87 8.29
C THR A 87 -1.54 0.64 8.74
N PRO A 88 -1.83 -0.41 9.53
CA PRO A 88 -3.19 -0.79 9.89
C PRO A 88 -4.01 0.36 10.52
N GLY A 89 -3.46 1.03 11.54
CA GLY A 89 -4.16 2.11 12.23
C GLY A 89 -4.53 3.28 11.30
N ARG A 90 -3.62 3.69 10.41
CA ARG A 90 -3.90 4.78 9.47
C ARG A 90 -4.89 4.36 8.38
N LEU A 91 -4.83 3.11 7.93
CA LEU A 91 -5.82 2.58 6.99
C LEU A 91 -7.22 2.61 7.61
N LEU A 92 -7.36 2.14 8.85
CA LEU A 92 -8.62 2.15 9.60
C LEU A 92 -9.16 3.58 9.74
N ASP A 93 -8.33 4.57 10.11
CA ASP A 93 -8.73 5.98 10.18
C ASP A 93 -9.38 6.48 8.88
N HIS A 94 -8.85 6.06 7.72
CA HIS A 94 -9.39 6.45 6.40
C HIS A 94 -10.64 5.67 6.03
N MET A 95 -10.73 4.39 6.38
CA MET A 95 -11.91 3.56 6.15
C MET A 95 -13.12 4.07 6.95
N GLU A 96 -12.92 4.36 8.25
CA GLU A 96 -13.97 4.88 9.14
C GLU A 96 -14.52 6.23 8.67
N ARG A 97 -13.69 7.03 7.99
CA ARG A 97 -14.07 8.34 7.43
C ARG A 97 -14.61 8.25 6.00
N GLY A 98 -14.67 7.06 5.40
CA GLY A 98 -15.13 6.88 4.01
C GLY A 98 -14.18 7.43 2.95
N ASN A 99 -12.89 7.62 3.28
CA ASN A 99 -11.87 8.11 2.35
C ASN A 99 -11.34 7.01 1.43
N VAL A 100 -11.51 5.74 1.81
CA VAL A 100 -11.07 4.58 1.04
C VAL A 100 -12.07 3.42 1.17
N MET A 101 -12.30 2.70 0.07
CA MET A 101 -13.14 1.51 -0.01
C MET A 101 -12.33 0.38 -0.62
N LEU A 102 -12.16 -0.72 0.12
CA LEU A 102 -11.31 -1.85 -0.28
C LEU A 102 -12.01 -2.84 -1.21
N THR A 103 -13.25 -2.58 -1.62
CA THR A 103 -14.01 -3.45 -2.54
C THR A 103 -13.39 -3.57 -3.93
N GLY A 104 -12.47 -2.68 -4.29
CA GLY A 104 -11.71 -2.71 -5.54
C GLY A 104 -10.38 -3.45 -5.46
N VAL A 105 -9.99 -3.96 -4.29
CA VAL A 105 -8.69 -4.61 -4.10
C VAL A 105 -8.69 -5.98 -4.76
N GLU A 106 -7.85 -6.13 -5.78
CA GLU A 106 -7.57 -7.37 -6.52
C GLU A 106 -6.39 -8.14 -5.88
N ILE A 107 -5.47 -7.42 -5.23
CA ILE A 107 -4.23 -7.96 -4.65
C ILE A 107 -4.04 -7.44 -3.23
N LEU A 108 -3.94 -8.36 -2.26
CA LEU A 108 -3.61 -8.06 -0.86
C LEU A 108 -2.26 -8.68 -0.51
N VAL A 109 -1.35 -7.85 0.00
CA VAL A 109 -0.07 -8.27 0.58
C VAL A 109 -0.07 -7.86 2.06
N VAL A 110 0.31 -8.80 2.91
CA VAL A 110 0.44 -8.61 4.37
C VAL A 110 1.84 -9.08 4.74
N ASP A 111 2.79 -8.16 4.98
CA ASP A 111 4.14 -8.52 5.44
C ASP A 111 4.22 -8.45 6.96
N GLU A 112 5.05 -9.31 7.54
CA GLU A 112 5.21 -9.43 9.01
C GLU A 112 3.85 -9.54 9.76
N ALA A 113 2.95 -10.38 9.22
CA ALA A 113 1.61 -10.60 9.78
C ALA A 113 1.65 -11.06 11.24
N ASP A 114 2.67 -11.81 11.62
CA ASP A 114 2.96 -12.19 13.00
C ASP A 114 3.13 -10.97 13.91
N ARG A 115 3.90 -9.96 13.49
CA ARG A 115 4.04 -8.71 14.26
C ARG A 115 2.75 -7.91 14.33
N MET A 116 1.93 -7.93 13.28
CA MET A 116 0.63 -7.25 13.31
C MET A 116 -0.37 -7.92 14.25
N LEU A 117 -0.30 -9.25 14.42
CA LEU A 117 -1.13 -9.98 15.38
C LEU A 117 -0.70 -9.76 16.84
N ASP A 118 0.57 -9.42 17.06
CA ASP A 118 1.09 -9.12 18.40
C ASP A 118 0.72 -7.71 18.90
N MET A 119 0.20 -6.82 18.04
CA MET A 119 -0.24 -5.47 18.43
C MET A 119 -1.52 -5.45 19.29
N ASP A 120 -2.29 -6.54 19.27
CA ASP A 120 -3.53 -6.71 20.03
C ASP A 120 -3.32 -7.47 21.36
N ARG A 121 -2.06 -7.74 21.75
CA ARG A 121 -1.69 -8.43 23.00
C ARG A 121 -1.08 -7.53 24.06
#